data_AF-A0A842P2G7-F1
#
_entry.id   AF-A0A842P2G7-F1
#
_cell.length_a   1.000
_cell.length_b   1.000
_cell.length_c   1.000
_cell.angle_alpha   90.00
_cell.angle_beta   90.00
_cell.angle_gamma   90.00
#
_symmetry.space_group_name_H-M   'P 1'
#
loop_
_entity.id
_entity.type
_entity.pdbx_description
1 polymer ?
#
loop_
_entity_poly.entity_id
_entity_poly.type
_entity_poly.pdbx_seq_one_letter_code
_entity_poly.pdbx_strand_id
1 'polypeptide(L)'
;MKTETYIRFTELGVALASTYMVAVTMLQTSLYSKFKPYAVTALGPLLMSWGADPDYVDLFILVLVMALSFLFWRGGREADYGKLFSLNMLMFFPSVLDFSMFNWVNLILPYEAETMVSPMWVFGVGLLLQTTYLTLRYTAIFKEVRDELEGRGAEDSDLDKVSKGQMGYLVVLVISTAVISTVVYSAFPFVRKTLYEALTGFPYPHIIIGVLGTFLIAGATILYLRGGGEVTMPGLAPKPQEGSD
;
A
#
# COMPACT_ATOMS: atom_id res chain seq x y z
N MET A 1 6.39 28.44 4.33
CA MET A 1 5.36 27.50 3.86
C MET A 1 4.89 26.72 5.09
N LYS A 2 3.57 26.61 5.34
CA LYS A 2 3.05 25.86 6.50
C LYS A 2 3.35 24.37 6.31
N THR A 3 3.71 23.65 7.39
CA THR A 3 4.05 22.21 7.32
C THR A 3 2.90 21.37 6.75
N GLU A 4 1.66 21.77 7.00
CA GLU A 4 0.46 21.15 6.43
C GLU A 4 0.46 21.14 4.89
N THR A 5 0.84 22.25 4.25
CA THR A 5 0.91 22.34 2.78
C THR A 5 1.94 21.35 2.23
N TYR A 6 3.06 21.19 2.92
CA TYR A 6 4.10 20.22 2.55
C TYR A 6 3.60 18.77 2.69
N ILE A 7 2.88 18.47 3.78
CA ILE A 7 2.27 17.15 3.99
C ILE A 7 1.26 16.86 2.87
N ARG A 8 0.31 17.76 2.60
CA ARG A 8 -0.69 17.59 1.53
C ARG A 8 -0.06 17.39 0.15
N PHE A 9 1.02 18.11 -0.15
CA PHE A 9 1.75 17.97 -1.41
C PHE A 9 2.46 16.62 -1.51
N THR A 10 3.09 16.18 -0.42
CA THR A 10 3.73 14.86 -0.34
C THR A 10 2.70 13.75 -0.53
N GLU A 11 1.56 13.84 0.17
CA GLU A 11 0.42 12.91 0.03
C GLU A 11 -0.07 12.82 -1.42
N LEU A 12 -0.23 13.97 -2.10
CA LEU A 12 -0.67 14.02 -3.48
C LEU A 12 0.35 13.34 -4.40
N GLY A 13 1.63 13.66 -4.21
CA GLY A 13 2.72 13.10 -5.00
C GLY A 13 2.76 11.58 -4.92
N VAL A 14 2.72 11.02 -3.71
CA VAL A 14 2.75 9.56 -3.52
C VAL A 14 1.46 8.89 -4.00
N ALA A 15 0.29 9.51 -3.78
CA ALA A 15 -0.99 9.01 -4.26
C ALA A 15 -1.02 8.89 -5.79
N LEU A 16 -0.70 9.97 -6.49
CA LEU A 16 -0.73 9.99 -7.95
C LEU A 16 0.37 9.12 -8.57
N ALA A 17 1.60 9.19 -8.05
CA ALA A 17 2.70 8.38 -8.57
C ALA A 17 2.44 6.88 -8.41
N SER A 18 1.97 6.45 -7.25
CA SER A 18 1.67 5.04 -7.00
C SER A 18 0.50 4.54 -7.85
N THR A 19 -0.60 5.29 -7.93
CA THR A 19 -1.75 4.91 -8.78
C THR A 19 -1.34 4.83 -10.23
N TYR A 20 -0.58 5.81 -10.74
CA TYR A 20 -0.11 5.79 -12.12
C TYR A 20 0.75 4.55 -12.41
N MET A 21 1.76 4.30 -11.57
CA MET A 21 2.68 3.17 -11.77
C MET A 21 1.97 1.83 -11.74
N VAL A 22 0.99 1.68 -10.85
CA VAL A 22 0.19 0.47 -10.75
C VAL A 22 -0.76 0.31 -11.93
N ALA A 23 -1.42 1.39 -12.35
CA ALA A 23 -2.32 1.36 -13.49
C ALA A 23 -1.57 0.96 -14.77
N VAL A 24 -0.39 1.56 -15.02
CA VAL A 24 0.47 1.17 -16.13
C VAL A 24 0.89 -0.30 -16.02
N THR A 25 1.24 -0.76 -14.81
CA THR A 25 1.61 -2.17 -14.58
C THR A 25 0.44 -3.10 -14.90
N MET A 26 -0.78 -2.78 -14.45
CA MET A 26 -2.00 -3.56 -14.73
C MET A 26 -2.22 -3.73 -16.23
N LEU A 27 -2.11 -2.64 -17.01
CA LEU A 27 -2.31 -2.66 -18.46
C LEU A 27 -1.32 -3.58 -19.20
N GLN A 28 -0.18 -3.88 -18.57
CA GLN A 28 0.90 -4.73 -19.12
C GLN A 28 0.82 -6.19 -18.66
N THR A 29 -0.22 -6.57 -17.92
CA THR A 29 -0.41 -7.95 -17.42
C THR A 29 -1.21 -8.82 -18.38
N SER A 30 -0.96 -10.12 -18.34
CA SER A 30 -1.69 -11.10 -19.15
C SER A 30 -3.18 -11.18 -18.78
N LEU A 31 -3.51 -10.97 -17.51
CA LEU A 31 -4.91 -10.96 -17.10
C LEU A 31 -5.67 -9.78 -17.74
N TYR A 32 -5.06 -8.59 -17.78
CA TYR A 32 -5.68 -7.44 -18.42
C TYR A 32 -5.90 -7.66 -19.91
N SER A 33 -4.94 -8.24 -20.63
CA SER A 33 -5.08 -8.51 -22.07
C SER A 33 -6.26 -9.44 -22.36
N LYS A 34 -6.55 -10.40 -21.47
CA LYS A 34 -7.75 -11.26 -21.55
C LYS A 34 -9.05 -10.50 -21.31
N PHE A 35 -9.05 -9.50 -20.43
CA PHE A 35 -10.25 -8.70 -20.12
C PHE A 35 -10.45 -7.50 -21.05
N LYS A 36 -9.41 -7.04 -21.76
CA LYS A 36 -9.47 -5.86 -22.64
C LYS A 36 -10.62 -5.90 -23.66
N PRO A 37 -10.92 -7.01 -24.38
CA PRO A 37 -12.04 -7.05 -25.31
C PRO A 37 -13.40 -6.75 -24.63
N TYR A 38 -13.59 -7.20 -23.39
CA TYR A 38 -14.79 -6.92 -22.61
C TYR A 38 -14.84 -5.46 -22.18
N ALA A 39 -13.70 -4.87 -21.79
CA ALA A 39 -13.60 -3.45 -21.47
C ALA A 39 -13.92 -2.58 -22.70
N VAL A 40 -13.40 -2.92 -23.88
CA VAL A 40 -13.74 -2.25 -25.15
C VAL A 40 -15.23 -2.39 -25.45
N THR A 41 -15.82 -3.56 -25.26
CA THR A 41 -17.26 -3.76 -25.50
C THR A 41 -18.12 -2.94 -24.55
N ALA A 42 -17.74 -2.84 -23.28
CA ALA A 42 -18.49 -2.11 -22.27
C ALA A 42 -18.33 -0.57 -22.38
N LEU A 43 -17.10 -0.09 -22.63
CA LEU A 43 -16.77 1.34 -22.62
C LEU A 43 -16.72 1.96 -24.02
N GLY A 44 -16.58 1.14 -25.07
CA GLY A 44 -16.50 1.57 -26.47
C GLY A 44 -17.68 2.43 -26.92
N PRO A 45 -18.95 2.09 -26.62
CA PRO A 45 -20.09 2.95 -26.95
C PRO A 45 -20.00 4.35 -26.33
N LEU A 46 -19.50 4.44 -25.10
CA LEU A 46 -19.30 5.71 -24.41
C LEU A 46 -18.16 6.52 -25.05
N LEU A 47 -17.04 5.88 -25.40
CA LEU A 47 -15.94 6.52 -26.13
C LEU A 47 -16.38 7.04 -27.50
N MET A 48 -17.11 6.22 -28.27
CA MET A 48 -17.64 6.63 -29.57
C MET A 48 -18.62 7.79 -29.46
N SER A 49 -19.44 7.84 -28.39
CA SER A 49 -20.36 8.97 -28.16
C SER A 49 -19.65 10.32 -27.94
N TRP A 50 -18.38 10.27 -27.53
CA TRP A 50 -17.52 11.44 -27.37
C TRP A 50 -16.57 11.66 -28.56
N GLY A 51 -16.71 10.87 -29.63
CA GLY A 51 -15.87 10.95 -30.83
C GLY A 51 -14.47 10.35 -30.67
N ALA A 52 -14.25 9.52 -29.64
CA ALA A 52 -12.98 8.83 -29.43
C ALA A 52 -13.00 7.41 -30.01
N ASP A 53 -11.85 6.97 -30.52
CA ASP A 53 -11.65 5.60 -30.99
C ASP A 53 -11.70 4.61 -29.80
N PRO A 54 -12.47 3.51 -29.87
CA PRO A 54 -12.47 2.45 -28.86
C PRO A 54 -11.09 1.89 -28.50
N ASP A 55 -10.10 1.99 -29.40
CA ASP A 55 -8.72 1.57 -29.14
C ASP A 55 -8.03 2.39 -28.02
N TYR A 56 -8.55 3.58 -27.68
CA TYR A 56 -8.07 4.40 -26.57
C TYR A 56 -8.62 3.99 -25.20
N VAL A 57 -9.26 2.83 -25.06
CA VAL A 57 -9.81 2.35 -23.78
C VAL A 57 -8.77 2.33 -22.65
N ASP A 58 -7.51 1.99 -22.96
CA ASP A 58 -6.42 1.92 -21.98
C ASP A 58 -6.14 3.31 -21.37
N LEU A 59 -6.13 4.35 -22.23
CA LEU A 59 -5.95 5.74 -21.81
C LEU A 59 -7.15 6.21 -21.00
N PHE A 60 -8.36 5.85 -21.41
CA PHE A 60 -9.58 6.21 -20.68
C PHE A 60 -9.59 5.59 -19.27
N ILE A 61 -9.23 4.31 -19.14
CA ILE A 61 -9.07 3.65 -17.84
C ILE A 61 -8.01 4.38 -17.00
N LEU A 62 -6.87 4.72 -17.59
CA LEU A 62 -5.78 5.42 -16.90
C LEU A 62 -6.24 6.79 -16.37
N VAL A 63 -6.93 7.58 -17.20
CA VAL A 63 -7.50 8.87 -16.78
C VAL A 63 -8.53 8.67 -15.66
N LEU A 64 -9.41 7.68 -15.79
CA LEU A 64 -10.43 7.38 -14.78
C LEU A 64 -9.80 7.02 -13.43
N VAL A 65 -8.82 6.13 -13.39
CA VAL A 65 -8.17 5.72 -12.13
C VAL A 65 -7.36 6.86 -11.52
N MET A 66 -6.73 7.70 -12.33
CA MET A 66 -6.06 8.91 -11.85
C MET A 66 -7.05 9.93 -11.27
N ALA A 67 -8.22 10.09 -11.89
CA ALA A 67 -9.29 10.93 -11.37
C ALA A 67 -9.82 10.37 -10.03
N LEU A 68 -10.02 9.06 -9.92
CA LEU A 68 -10.42 8.41 -8.66
C LEU A 68 -9.37 8.59 -7.56
N SER A 69 -8.08 8.41 -7.89
CA SER A 69 -6.97 8.65 -6.95
C SER A 69 -6.95 10.08 -6.43
N PHE A 70 -7.14 11.06 -7.33
CA PHE A 70 -7.26 12.47 -6.94
C PHE A 70 -8.47 12.73 -6.04
N LEU A 71 -9.63 12.12 -6.33
CA LEU A 71 -10.83 12.27 -5.50
C LEU A 71 -10.63 11.67 -4.10
N PHE A 72 -10.01 10.50 -3.98
CA PHE A 72 -9.68 9.89 -2.68
C PHE A 72 -8.65 10.71 -1.90
N TRP A 73 -7.61 11.23 -2.58
CA TRP A 73 -6.66 12.14 -1.94
C TRP A 73 -7.32 13.44 -1.45
N ARG A 74 -8.25 14.00 -2.23
CA ARG A 74 -9.00 15.21 -1.89
C ARG A 74 -9.83 15.01 -0.62
N GLY A 75 -10.39 13.82 -0.42
CA GLY A 75 -11.12 13.46 0.80
C GLY A 75 -10.27 13.56 2.07
N GLY A 76 -9.00 13.11 1.98
CA GLY A 76 -7.97 13.38 2.98
C GLY A 76 -8.12 12.69 4.35
N ARG A 77 -9.17 11.85 4.50
CA ARG A 77 -9.47 11.05 5.70
C ARG A 77 -8.84 9.66 5.60
N GLU A 78 -8.65 8.99 6.73
CA GLU A 78 -8.12 7.62 6.77
C GLU A 78 -8.95 6.66 5.89
N ALA A 79 -10.28 6.76 5.93
CA ALA A 79 -11.17 5.93 5.12
C ALA A 79 -10.97 6.12 3.60
N ASP A 80 -10.66 7.34 3.14
CA ASP A 80 -10.44 7.60 1.72
C ASP A 80 -9.07 7.10 1.26
N TYR A 81 -8.05 7.19 2.12
CA TYR A 81 -6.76 6.56 1.88
C TYR A 81 -6.84 5.03 1.88
N GLY A 82 -7.70 4.45 2.71
CA GLY A 82 -8.05 3.04 2.65
C GLY A 82 -8.57 2.63 1.27
N LYS A 83 -9.51 3.40 0.70
CA LYS A 83 -10.04 3.15 -0.66
C LYS A 83 -8.96 3.28 -1.73
N LEU A 84 -8.08 4.29 -1.61
CA LEU A 84 -6.96 4.47 -2.53
C LEU A 84 -6.02 3.26 -2.50
N PHE A 85 -5.68 2.77 -1.30
CA PHE A 85 -4.86 1.58 -1.14
C PHE A 85 -5.55 0.33 -1.72
N SER A 86 -6.84 0.14 -1.46
CA SER A 86 -7.60 -0.98 -2.04
C SER A 86 -7.66 -0.93 -3.56
N LEU A 87 -7.90 0.25 -4.15
CA LEU A 87 -7.87 0.45 -5.61
C LEU A 87 -6.52 0.06 -6.18
N ASN A 88 -5.44 0.59 -5.60
CA ASN A 88 -4.08 0.30 -6.00
C ASN A 88 -3.73 -1.19 -5.86
N MET A 89 -4.07 -1.83 -4.74
CA MET A 89 -3.82 -3.27 -4.55
C MET A 89 -4.59 -4.12 -5.56
N LEU A 90 -5.84 -3.77 -5.85
CA LEU A 90 -6.66 -4.48 -6.83
C LEU A 90 -6.04 -4.42 -8.24
N MET A 91 -5.57 -3.25 -8.65
CA MET A 91 -4.92 -3.06 -9.95
C MET A 91 -3.52 -3.71 -10.00
N PHE A 92 -2.81 -3.79 -8.87
CA PHE A 92 -1.49 -4.42 -8.80
C PHE A 92 -1.56 -5.96 -8.75
N PHE A 93 -2.66 -6.50 -8.22
CA PHE A 93 -2.86 -7.93 -8.00
C PHE A 93 -2.59 -8.82 -9.23
N PRO A 94 -3.01 -8.49 -10.46
CA PRO A 94 -2.69 -9.28 -11.64
C PRO A 94 -1.19 -9.52 -11.83
N SER A 95 -0.36 -8.49 -11.59
CA SER A 95 1.09 -8.63 -11.72
C SER A 95 1.68 -9.55 -10.65
N VAL A 96 1.12 -9.55 -9.44
CA VAL A 96 1.53 -10.48 -8.38
C VAL A 96 1.18 -11.91 -8.77
N LEU A 97 0.02 -12.14 -9.41
CA LEU A 97 -0.37 -13.47 -9.88
C LEU A 97 0.53 -13.98 -10.99
N ASP A 98 0.88 -13.12 -11.96
CA ASP A 98 1.72 -13.52 -13.09
C ASP A 98 3.13 -13.97 -12.63
N PHE A 99 3.69 -13.37 -11.57
CA PHE A 99 4.98 -13.77 -10.98
C PHE A 99 4.86 -14.75 -9.81
N SER A 100 3.64 -15.06 -9.38
CA SER A 100 3.39 -16.04 -8.32
C SER A 100 3.34 -17.44 -8.93
N MET A 101 4.10 -18.37 -8.33
CA MET A 101 3.96 -19.81 -8.60
C MET A 101 2.55 -20.34 -8.21
N PHE A 102 1.73 -19.54 -7.54
CA PHE A 102 0.39 -19.87 -7.07
C PHE A 102 -0.68 -19.05 -7.82
N ASN A 103 -0.76 -19.25 -9.13
CA ASN A 103 -1.79 -18.64 -9.97
C ASN A 103 -3.06 -19.50 -9.99
N TRP A 104 -3.81 -19.48 -8.89
CA TRP A 104 -5.09 -20.20 -8.79
C TRP A 104 -6.12 -19.70 -9.80
N VAL A 105 -6.00 -18.45 -10.29
CA VAL A 105 -6.87 -17.91 -11.34
C VAL A 105 -6.75 -18.75 -12.62
N ASN A 106 -5.57 -19.31 -12.89
CA ASN A 106 -5.36 -20.23 -14.01
C ASN A 106 -6.20 -21.51 -13.92
N LEU A 107 -6.70 -21.89 -12.73
CA LEU A 107 -7.62 -23.02 -12.56
C LEU A 107 -9.03 -22.73 -13.09
N ILE A 108 -9.42 -21.46 -13.13
CA ILE A 108 -10.77 -21.01 -13.55
C ILE A 108 -10.72 -20.39 -14.95
N LEU A 109 -9.69 -19.62 -15.23
CA LEU A 109 -9.46 -18.92 -16.48
C LEU A 109 -8.04 -19.22 -16.96
N PRO A 110 -7.86 -20.21 -17.86
CA PRO A 110 -6.53 -20.54 -18.36
C PRO A 110 -5.92 -19.38 -19.13
N TYR A 111 -4.75 -18.91 -18.71
CA TYR A 111 -3.96 -17.93 -19.44
C TYR A 111 -2.47 -18.21 -19.29
N GLU A 112 -1.72 -17.96 -20.36
CA GLU A 112 -0.27 -17.97 -20.29
C GLU A 112 0.20 -16.64 -19.71
N ALA A 113 1.03 -16.70 -18.67
CA ALA A 113 1.59 -15.55 -18.00
C ALA A 113 2.67 -14.90 -18.87
N GLU A 114 2.26 -14.25 -19.96
CA GLU A 114 3.12 -13.42 -20.80
C GLU A 114 3.03 -11.97 -20.33
N THR A 115 3.76 -11.65 -19.27
CA THR A 115 3.84 -10.29 -18.74
C THR A 115 4.88 -9.51 -19.53
N MET A 116 4.57 -8.26 -19.90
CA MET A 116 5.54 -7.36 -20.51
C MET A 116 6.46 -6.67 -19.48
N VAL A 117 6.25 -6.91 -18.18
CA VAL A 117 7.02 -6.31 -17.08
C VAL A 117 8.09 -7.25 -16.56
N SER A 118 9.14 -6.71 -15.95
CA SER A 118 10.18 -7.52 -15.30
C SER A 118 9.87 -7.77 -13.81
N PRO A 119 10.41 -8.83 -13.19
CA PRO A 119 10.29 -9.03 -11.73
C PRO A 119 10.77 -7.83 -10.91
N MET A 120 11.83 -7.14 -11.38
CA MET A 120 12.38 -5.96 -10.72
C MET A 120 11.42 -4.77 -10.78
N TRP A 121 10.70 -4.61 -11.90
CA TRP A 121 9.66 -3.60 -12.04
C TRP A 121 8.53 -3.84 -11.04
N VAL A 122 7.99 -5.06 -10.99
CA VAL A 122 6.92 -5.44 -10.07
C VAL A 122 7.36 -5.26 -8.62
N PHE A 123 8.59 -5.65 -8.28
CA PHE A 123 9.16 -5.38 -6.96
C PHE A 123 9.21 -3.88 -6.63
N GLY A 124 9.71 -3.04 -7.55
CA GLY A 124 9.78 -1.59 -7.37
C GLY A 124 8.41 -0.95 -7.19
N VAL A 125 7.40 -1.36 -7.96
CA VAL A 125 6.01 -0.90 -7.81
C VAL A 125 5.43 -1.36 -6.48
N GLY A 126 5.71 -2.60 -6.06
CA GLY A 126 5.33 -3.11 -4.74
C GLY A 126 5.93 -2.30 -3.59
N LEU A 127 7.22 -1.94 -3.67
CA LEU A 127 7.86 -1.03 -2.71
C LEU A 127 7.19 0.35 -2.69
N LEU A 128 6.91 0.92 -3.87
CA LEU A 128 6.23 2.21 -3.99
C LEU A 128 4.84 2.16 -3.33
N LEU A 129 4.11 1.06 -3.47
CA LEU A 129 2.83 0.86 -2.80
C LEU A 129 2.94 0.83 -1.28
N GLN A 130 3.92 0.10 -0.74
CA GLN A 130 4.14 0.02 0.70
C GLN A 130 4.53 1.39 1.27
N THR A 131 5.46 2.09 0.61
CA THR A 131 5.88 3.43 1.02
C THR A 131 4.73 4.44 0.94
N THR A 132 3.90 4.37 -0.10
CA THR A 132 2.69 5.19 -0.23
C THR A 132 1.70 4.91 0.90
N TYR A 133 1.41 3.64 1.18
CA TYR A 133 0.48 3.24 2.24
C TYR A 133 0.93 3.77 3.61
N LEU A 134 2.20 3.55 3.96
CA LEU A 134 2.77 4.05 5.22
C LEU A 134 2.70 5.57 5.28
N THR A 135 3.09 6.25 4.19
CA THR A 135 3.05 7.71 4.12
C THR A 135 1.64 8.24 4.38
N LEU A 136 0.65 7.79 3.59
CA LEU A 136 -0.73 8.26 3.69
C LEU A 136 -1.39 7.91 5.03
N ARG A 137 -1.14 6.70 5.56
CA ARG A 137 -1.72 6.27 6.83
C ARG A 137 -1.20 7.11 7.99
N TYR A 138 0.12 7.28 8.09
CA TYR A 138 0.69 8.04 9.19
C TYR A 138 0.39 9.54 9.07
N THR A 139 0.34 10.11 7.87
CA THR A 139 -0.08 11.52 7.71
C THR A 139 -1.56 11.75 8.05
N ALA A 140 -2.44 10.76 7.84
CA ALA A 140 -3.82 10.81 8.34
C ALA A 140 -3.84 10.85 9.87
N ILE A 141 -3.12 9.95 10.53
CA ILE A 141 -3.01 9.92 12.00
C ILE A 141 -2.43 11.24 12.54
N PHE A 142 -1.42 11.81 11.88
CA PHE A 142 -0.83 13.08 12.30
C PHE A 142 -1.82 14.24 12.24
N LYS A 143 -2.73 14.24 11.23
CA LYS A 143 -3.80 15.24 11.14
C LYS A 143 -4.79 15.08 12.30
N GLU A 144 -5.22 13.87 12.63
CA GLU A 144 -6.11 13.64 13.77
C GLU A 144 -5.49 14.08 15.10
N VAL A 145 -4.21 13.75 15.33
CA VAL A 145 -3.47 14.18 16.52
C VAL A 145 -3.32 15.70 16.56
N ARG A 146 -3.07 16.34 15.41
CA ARG A 146 -2.96 17.79 15.30
C ARG A 146 -4.30 18.47 15.63
N ASP A 147 -5.39 18.00 15.05
CA ASP A 147 -6.75 18.53 15.29
C ASP A 147 -7.13 18.38 16.78
N GLU A 148 -6.73 17.26 17.40
CA GLU A 148 -6.90 17.04 18.84
C GLU A 148 -6.10 18.04 19.70
N LEU A 149 -4.83 18.27 19.36
CA LEU A 149 -3.97 19.22 20.07
C LEU A 149 -4.44 20.67 19.91
N GLU A 150 -4.89 21.04 18.72
CA GLU A 150 -5.50 22.35 18.44
C GLU A 150 -6.79 22.52 19.27
N GLY A 151 -7.64 21.49 19.32
CA GLY A 151 -8.83 21.47 20.17
C GLY A 151 -8.55 21.60 21.67
N ARG A 152 -7.34 21.25 22.12
CA ARG A 152 -6.85 21.42 23.51
C ARG A 152 -6.19 22.78 23.76
N GLY A 153 -6.14 23.67 22.75
CA GLY A 153 -5.60 25.02 22.86
C GLY A 153 -4.09 25.11 22.65
N ALA A 154 -3.47 24.14 21.97
CA ALA A 154 -2.05 24.21 21.61
C ALA A 154 -1.78 25.37 20.63
N GLU A 155 -0.65 26.06 20.81
CA GLU A 155 -0.25 27.12 19.88
C GLU A 155 0.20 26.58 18.52
N ASP A 156 -0.03 27.34 17.47
CA ASP A 156 0.41 27.03 16.09
C ASP A 156 1.90 26.66 16.00
N SER A 157 2.74 27.31 16.83
CA SER A 157 4.18 27.09 16.84
C SER A 157 4.56 25.70 17.38
N ASP A 158 3.79 25.17 18.33
CA ASP A 158 4.01 23.84 18.91
C ASP A 158 3.41 22.75 18.03
N LEU A 159 2.24 23.00 17.42
CA LEU A 159 1.67 22.12 16.40
C LEU A 159 2.63 21.89 15.24
N ASP A 160 3.34 22.94 14.79
CA ASP A 160 4.33 22.84 13.71
C ASP A 160 5.56 22.01 14.10
N LYS A 161 6.05 22.14 15.34
CA LYS A 161 7.18 21.34 15.87
C LYS A 161 6.80 19.85 15.96
N VAL A 162 5.62 19.53 16.49
CA VAL A 162 5.12 18.15 16.59
C VAL A 162 4.98 17.54 15.19
N SER A 163 4.36 18.27 14.26
CA SER A 163 4.18 17.83 12.87
C SER A 163 5.52 17.52 12.19
N LYS A 164 6.54 18.38 12.39
CA LYS A 164 7.89 18.16 11.86
C LYS A 164 8.56 16.91 12.46
N GLY A 165 8.45 16.71 13.77
CA GLY A 165 8.99 15.52 14.44
C GLY A 165 8.34 14.23 13.94
N GLN A 166 7.02 14.22 13.80
CA GLN A 166 6.24 13.12 13.24
C GLN A 166 6.62 12.81 11.79
N MET A 167 6.78 13.84 10.96
CA MET A 167 7.26 13.68 9.58
C MET A 167 8.70 13.13 9.52
N GLY A 168 9.59 13.56 10.42
CA GLY A 168 10.93 13.00 10.54
C GLY A 168 10.91 11.50 10.87
N TYR A 169 10.08 11.10 11.84
CA TYR A 169 9.89 9.68 12.18
C TYR A 169 9.33 8.88 11.00
N LEU A 170 8.33 9.43 10.29
CA LEU A 170 7.75 8.80 9.12
C LEU A 170 8.79 8.54 8.02
N VAL A 171 9.67 9.51 7.75
CA VAL A 171 10.75 9.36 6.77
C VAL A 171 11.68 8.21 7.17
N VAL A 172 12.09 8.14 8.43
CA VAL A 172 12.94 7.05 8.93
C VAL A 172 12.24 5.70 8.78
N LEU A 173 10.96 5.63 9.13
CA LEU A 173 10.16 4.40 9.02
C LEU A 173 10.09 3.94 7.56
N VAL A 174 9.71 4.84 6.64
CA VAL A 174 9.57 4.54 5.20
C VAL A 174 10.91 4.09 4.60
N ILE A 175 12.01 4.80 4.90
CA ILE A 175 13.35 4.42 4.43
C ILE A 175 13.76 3.06 4.99
N SER A 176 13.56 2.82 6.29
CA SER A 176 13.92 1.56 6.93
C SER A 176 13.16 0.39 6.32
N THR A 177 11.85 0.55 6.08
CA THR A 177 11.04 -0.45 5.39
C THR A 177 11.56 -0.71 3.98
N ALA A 178 11.82 0.33 3.20
CA ALA A 178 12.33 0.18 1.83
C ALA A 178 13.69 -0.53 1.79
N VAL A 179 14.61 -0.19 2.71
CA VAL A 179 15.93 -0.83 2.83
C VAL A 179 15.77 -2.29 3.21
N ILE A 180 15.01 -2.61 4.26
CA ILE A 180 14.80 -3.98 4.71
C ILE A 180 14.18 -4.83 3.59
N SER A 181 13.13 -4.33 2.93
CA SER A 181 12.50 -5.05 1.81
C SER A 181 13.45 -5.26 0.63
N THR A 182 14.30 -4.27 0.31
CA THR A 182 15.32 -4.39 -0.75
C THR A 182 16.40 -5.41 -0.39
N VAL A 183 16.85 -5.43 0.86
CA VAL A 183 17.82 -6.40 1.36
C VAL A 183 17.24 -7.81 1.30
N VAL A 184 15.99 -8.00 1.75
CA VAL A 184 15.30 -9.30 1.69
C VAL A 184 15.17 -9.76 0.24
N TYR A 185 14.74 -8.90 -0.68
CA TYR A 185 14.63 -9.24 -2.10
C TYR A 185 15.98 -9.64 -2.70
N SER A 186 17.03 -8.88 -2.42
CA SER A 186 18.39 -9.14 -2.93
C SER A 186 19.03 -10.38 -2.31
N ALA A 187 18.68 -10.71 -1.07
CA ALA A 187 19.16 -11.90 -0.36
C ALA A 187 18.43 -13.18 -0.81
N PHE A 188 17.20 -13.07 -1.33
CA PHE A 188 16.35 -14.20 -1.66
C PHE A 188 17.01 -15.25 -2.57
N PRO A 189 17.73 -14.89 -3.66
CA PRO A 189 18.40 -15.88 -4.52
C PRO A 189 19.43 -16.74 -3.78
N PHE A 190 20.13 -16.17 -2.80
CA PHE A 190 21.15 -16.87 -2.02
C PHE A 190 20.52 -17.84 -1.02
N VAL A 191 19.41 -17.44 -0.40
CA VAL A 191 18.68 -18.29 0.55
C VAL A 191 17.89 -19.38 -0.18
N ARG A 192 17.40 -19.11 -1.40
CA ARG A 192 16.57 -20.04 -2.18
C ARG A 192 17.19 -21.42 -2.33
N LYS A 193 18.50 -21.51 -2.57
CA LYS A 193 19.18 -22.80 -2.76
C LYS A 193 19.14 -23.64 -1.49
N THR A 194 19.52 -23.05 -0.35
CA THR A 194 19.50 -23.70 0.96
C THR A 194 18.06 -24.04 1.38
N LEU A 195 17.11 -23.14 1.10
CA LEU A 195 15.70 -23.38 1.37
C LEU A 195 15.17 -24.57 0.56
N TYR A 196 15.51 -24.65 -0.72
CA TYR A 196 15.08 -25.73 -1.60
C TYR A 196 15.65 -27.09 -1.15
N GLU A 197 16.94 -27.15 -0.84
CA GLU A 197 17.58 -28.36 -0.30
C GLU A 197 16.91 -28.80 1.02
N ALA A 198 16.62 -27.88 1.93
CA ALA A 198 15.92 -28.21 3.18
C ALA A 198 14.47 -28.66 2.96
N LEU A 199 13.75 -28.03 2.02
CA LEU A 199 12.31 -28.28 1.80
C LEU A 199 12.03 -29.55 0.99
N THR A 200 12.93 -29.95 0.09
CA THR A 200 12.79 -31.22 -0.66
C THR A 200 12.88 -32.46 0.22
N GLY A 201 13.43 -32.34 1.44
CA GLY A 201 13.45 -33.41 2.43
C GLY A 201 12.11 -33.70 3.10
N PHE A 202 11.08 -32.87 2.90
CA PHE A 202 9.79 -33.00 3.56
C PHE A 202 8.65 -33.28 2.56
N PRO A 203 7.70 -34.19 2.88
CA PRO A 203 6.47 -34.32 2.10
C PRO A 203 5.61 -33.07 2.29
N TYR A 204 5.10 -32.51 1.19
CA TYR A 204 4.23 -31.31 1.16
C TYR A 204 4.85 -30.02 1.76
N PRO A 205 5.97 -29.52 1.21
CA PRO A 205 6.70 -28.36 1.75
C PRO A 205 5.86 -27.07 1.81
N HIS A 206 4.88 -26.92 0.93
CA HIS A 206 3.96 -25.77 0.92
C HIS A 206 3.10 -25.70 2.19
N ILE A 207 2.69 -26.83 2.78
CA ILE A 207 1.91 -26.86 4.03
C ILE A 207 2.78 -26.41 5.20
N ILE A 208 4.01 -26.91 5.27
CA ILE A 208 4.95 -26.58 6.36
C ILE A 208 5.26 -25.08 6.37
N ILE A 209 5.55 -24.50 5.20
CA ILE A 209 5.78 -23.07 5.06
C ILE A 209 4.53 -22.28 5.43
N GLY A 210 3.34 -22.72 4.99
CA GLY A 210 2.07 -22.07 5.34
C GLY A 210 1.81 -22.06 6.85
N VAL A 211 2.05 -23.18 7.53
CA VAL A 211 1.90 -23.32 8.98
C VAL A 211 2.93 -22.44 9.72
N LEU A 212 4.21 -22.51 9.34
CA LEU A 212 5.25 -21.65 9.92
C LEU A 212 4.94 -20.16 9.72
N GLY A 213 4.52 -19.78 8.51
CA GLY A 213 4.10 -18.41 8.20
C GLY A 213 2.93 -17.97 9.07
N THR A 214 1.94 -18.83 9.30
CA THR A 214 0.81 -18.54 10.18
C THR A 214 1.27 -18.30 11.62
N PHE A 215 2.17 -19.14 12.15
CA PHE A 215 2.75 -18.93 13.48
C PHE A 215 3.59 -17.66 13.58
N LEU A 216 4.37 -17.33 12.55
CA LEU A 216 5.15 -16.09 12.51
C LEU A 216 4.25 -14.86 12.47
N ILE A 217 3.17 -14.88 11.68
CA ILE A 217 2.18 -13.80 11.63
C ILE A 217 1.48 -13.67 12.99
N ALA A 218 1.05 -14.78 13.57
CA ALA A 218 0.43 -14.77 14.90
C ALA A 218 1.39 -14.24 15.97
N GLY A 219 2.65 -14.70 15.96
CA GLY A 219 3.69 -14.23 16.87
C GLY A 219 4.00 -12.74 16.71
N ALA A 220 4.14 -12.27 15.47
CA ALA A 220 4.33 -10.85 15.17
C ALA A 220 3.12 -10.01 15.63
N THR A 221 1.90 -10.53 15.46
CA THR A 221 0.67 -9.89 15.93
C THR A 221 0.64 -9.81 17.46
N ILE A 222 1.02 -10.88 18.16
CA ILE A 222 1.13 -10.88 19.62
C ILE A 222 2.18 -9.88 20.11
N LEU A 223 3.35 -9.83 19.46
CA LEU A 223 4.40 -8.87 19.80
C LEU A 223 3.95 -7.43 19.55
N TYR A 224 3.24 -7.18 18.45
CA TYR A 224 2.64 -5.88 18.14
C TYR A 224 1.60 -5.47 19.20
N LEU A 225 0.69 -6.38 19.57
CA LEU A 225 -0.33 -6.13 20.58
C LEU A 225 0.26 -5.96 21.99
N ARG A 226 1.33 -6.69 22.33
CA ARG A 226 2.08 -6.50 23.58
C ARG A 226 2.86 -5.20 23.60
N GLY A 227 3.45 -4.78 22.48
CA GLY A 227 4.17 -3.52 22.37
C GLY A 227 3.27 -2.28 22.37
N GLY A 228 1.98 -2.44 22.06
CA GLY A 228 0.96 -1.39 22.19
C GLY A 228 0.33 -1.27 23.57
N GLY A 229 0.63 -2.19 24.49
CA GLY A 229 0.23 -2.12 25.90
C GLY A 229 1.35 -1.56 26.76
N GLU A 230 1.09 -0.45 27.44
CA GLU A 230 1.95 0.17 28.47
C GLU A 230 3.21 0.89 27.95
N VAL A 231 3.02 2.07 27.38
CA VAL A 231 3.89 3.21 27.72
C VAL A 231 3.20 4.01 28.81
N THR A 232 3.22 3.50 30.02
CA THR A 232 2.96 4.29 31.23
C THR A 232 4.13 5.26 31.34
N MET A 233 3.95 6.52 30.90
CA MET A 233 4.95 7.55 31.13
C MET A 233 5.16 7.69 32.65
N PRO A 234 6.37 7.45 33.19
CA PRO A 234 6.62 7.63 34.60
C PRO A 234 6.49 9.13 34.91
N GLY A 235 5.38 9.52 35.57
CA GLY A 235 5.17 10.90 36.01
C GLY A 235 3.76 11.46 35.87
N LEU A 236 2.85 10.81 35.15
CA LEU A 236 1.44 11.20 35.11
C LEU A 236 0.61 10.23 35.97
N ALA A 237 0.65 10.45 37.28
CA ALA A 237 -0.33 9.85 38.17
C ALA A 237 -1.73 10.36 37.76
N PRO A 238 -2.73 9.47 37.59
CA PRO A 238 -4.10 9.91 37.43
C PRO A 238 -4.52 10.64 38.72
N LYS A 239 -5.03 11.88 38.57
CA LYS A 239 -5.65 12.62 39.68
C LYS A 239 -6.75 11.73 40.28
N PRO A 240 -6.82 11.57 41.61
CA PRO A 240 -7.97 10.96 42.26
C PRO A 240 -9.22 11.75 41.85
N GLN A 241 -10.28 11.05 41.45
CA GLN A 241 -11.59 11.66 41.34
C GLN A 241 -11.97 12.16 42.74
N GLU A 242 -11.94 13.48 42.94
CA GLU A 242 -12.52 14.10 44.12
C GLU A 242 -14.03 13.82 44.10
N GLY A 243 -14.53 13.41 45.26
CA GLY A 243 -15.87 12.86 45.45
C GLY A 243 -16.99 13.81 45.03
N SER A 244 -18.05 13.19 44.53
CA SER A 244 -19.40 13.75 44.62
C SER A 244 -19.86 13.63 46.07
N ASP A 245 -20.10 14.77 46.71
CA ASP A 245 -21.01 14.88 47.86
C ASP A 245 -22.41 14.35 47.52
#